data_AF-A0A7C1ET84-F1
#
_entry.id   AF-A0A7C1ET84-F1
#
_cell.length_a   1.000
_cell.length_b   1.000
_cell.length_c   1.000
_cell.angle_alpha   90.00
_cell.angle_beta   90.00
_cell.angle_gamma   90.00
#
_symmetry.space_group_name_H-M   'P 1'
#
loop_
_entity.id
_entity.type
_entity.pdbx_description
1 polymer ?
#
loop_
_entity_poly.entity_id
_entity_poly.type
_entity_poly.pdbx_seq_one_letter_code
_entity_poly.pdbx_strand_id
1 'polypeptide(L)'
;YGHIEEYWHSVDHMERLRQLQDKTGGFQAFIPLAFHPENTKIDKKRYTTGFDDLKTLAIGRIYLDNFQHIKAFWIMLTEKVAQISLFFGVNDLDGTVVEEKITHSAGAKTRESLTKEELISMIKEAKKIPVERDTVYNELRVYY
;
A
#
# COMPACT_ATOMS: atom_id res chain seq x y z
N TYR A 1 4.95 3.81 8.50
CA TYR A 1 4.34 3.43 9.79
C TYR A 1 5.08 2.24 10.36
N GLY A 2 4.89 1.95 11.64
CA GLY A 2 5.51 0.83 12.33
C GLY A 2 6.97 1.07 12.72
N HIS A 3 7.45 2.31 12.79
CA HIS A 3 8.76 2.64 13.35
C HIS A 3 8.62 3.05 14.83
N ILE A 4 9.14 4.21 15.21
CA ILE A 4 9.14 4.73 16.58
C ILE A 4 7.91 5.60 16.92
N GLU A 5 6.95 5.74 16.00
CA GLU A 5 5.83 6.64 16.19
C GLU A 5 4.76 6.05 17.11
N GLU A 6 4.14 6.92 17.90
CA GLU A 6 2.88 6.63 18.58
C GLU A 6 1.67 6.83 17.64
N TYR A 7 0.54 6.18 17.94
CA TYR A 7 -0.65 6.23 17.10
C TYR A 7 -1.16 7.63 16.80
N TRP A 8 -1.03 8.58 17.73
CA TRP A 8 -1.47 9.95 17.51
C TRP A 8 -0.66 10.65 16.41
N HIS A 9 0.63 10.31 16.22
CA HIS A 9 1.42 10.84 15.11
C HIS A 9 0.89 10.36 13.76
N SER A 10 0.44 9.10 13.68
CA SER A 10 -0.17 8.56 12.45
C SER A 10 -1.48 9.27 12.13
N VAL A 11 -2.31 9.51 13.16
CA VAL A 11 -3.57 10.25 13.01
C VAL A 11 -3.32 11.71 12.63
N ASP A 12 -2.38 12.40 13.28
CA ASP A 12 -1.98 13.77 12.92
C ASP A 12 -1.52 13.86 11.46
N HIS A 13 -0.68 12.91 11.02
CA HIS A 13 -0.23 12.85 9.64
C HIS A 13 -1.41 12.72 8.66
N MET A 14 -2.34 11.79 8.92
CA MET A 14 -3.53 11.62 8.09
C MET A 14 -4.44 12.84 8.11
N GLU A 15 -4.61 13.50 9.26
CA GLU A 15 -5.40 14.73 9.37
C GLU A 15 -4.81 15.86 8.52
N ARG A 16 -3.49 16.04 8.55
CA ARG A 16 -2.81 17.04 7.72
C ARG A 16 -2.94 16.76 6.23
N LEU A 17 -2.86 15.49 5.82
CA LEU A 17 -3.12 15.08 4.44
C LEU A 17 -4.56 15.36 4.03
N ARG A 18 -5.53 15.00 4.88
CA ARG A 18 -6.96 15.22 4.65
C ARG A 18 -7.29 16.70 4.48
N GLN A 19 -6.80 17.55 5.38
CA GLN A 19 -7.01 19.00 5.30
C GLN A 19 -6.38 19.63 4.04
N LEU A 20 -5.22 19.13 3.61
CA LEU A 20 -4.59 19.61 2.37
C LEU A 20 -5.37 19.14 1.14
N GLN A 21 -5.90 17.92 1.18
CA GLN A 21 -6.75 17.39 0.13
C GLN A 21 -8.05 18.18 0.00
N ASP A 22 -8.70 18.58 1.11
CA ASP A 22 -9.89 19.44 1.07
C ASP A 22 -9.63 20.79 0.40
N LYS A 23 -8.40 21.31 0.52
CA LYS A 23 -8.02 22.62 -0.07
C LYS A 23 -7.65 22.53 -1.54
N THR A 24 -7.05 21.42 -1.98
CA THR A 24 -6.37 21.35 -3.28
C THR A 24 -6.90 20.27 -4.21
N GLY A 25 -7.48 19.19 -3.66
CA GLY A 25 -7.97 18.04 -4.41
C GLY A 25 -6.90 17.28 -5.21
N GLY A 26 -5.60 17.53 -4.96
CA GLY A 26 -4.51 17.06 -5.83
C GLY A 26 -4.02 15.64 -5.55
N PHE A 27 -4.38 15.05 -4.41
CA PHE A 27 -3.98 13.67 -4.10
C PHE A 27 -4.91 12.66 -4.76
N GLN A 28 -4.31 11.66 -5.38
CA GLN A 28 -5.03 10.53 -5.96
C GLN A 28 -5.08 9.34 -4.99
N ALA A 29 -3.95 9.03 -4.35
CA ALA A 29 -3.81 7.85 -3.52
C ALA A 29 -3.10 8.13 -2.19
N PHE A 30 -3.55 7.43 -1.15
CA PHE A 30 -2.81 7.27 0.09
C PHE A 30 -2.00 5.98 0.04
N ILE A 31 -0.72 6.06 0.40
CA ILE A 31 0.22 4.95 0.31
C ILE A 31 0.91 4.77 1.68
N PRO A 32 0.38 3.94 2.59
CA PRO A 32 1.04 3.67 3.85
C PRO A 32 2.23 2.72 3.63
N LEU A 33 3.43 3.19 3.96
CA LEU A 33 4.67 2.41 3.82
C LEU A 33 5.08 1.78 5.15
N ALA A 34 5.17 0.46 5.19
CA ALA A 34 5.64 -0.28 6.36
C ALA A 34 7.12 -0.03 6.61
N PHE A 35 7.51 0.13 7.86
CA PHE A 35 8.91 0.33 8.23
C PHE A 35 9.71 -0.98 8.12
N HIS A 36 10.77 -0.96 7.31
CA HIS A 36 11.74 -2.05 7.19
C HIS A 36 12.97 -1.68 8.02
N PRO A 37 13.28 -2.41 9.12
CA PRO A 37 14.30 -2.02 10.09
C PRO A 37 15.75 -2.32 9.66
N GLU A 38 15.95 -3.16 8.65
CA GLU A 38 17.27 -3.53 8.15
C GLU A 38 17.98 -2.34 7.51
N ASN A 39 19.30 -2.27 7.66
CA ASN A 39 20.13 -1.19 7.12
C ASN A 39 19.74 0.24 7.58
N THR A 40 19.07 0.37 8.73
CA THR A 40 18.70 1.66 9.33
C THR A 40 19.46 1.95 10.64
N LYS A 41 19.60 3.24 10.98
CA LYS A 41 20.12 3.71 12.29
C LYS A 41 19.06 3.71 13.40
N ILE A 42 17.82 3.32 13.10
CA ILE A 42 16.73 3.33 14.07
C ILE A 42 16.87 2.08 14.94
N ASP A 43 16.86 2.28 16.26
CA ASP A 43 16.97 1.19 17.25
C ASP A 43 15.63 0.48 17.47
N LYS A 44 14.99 0.08 16.37
CA LYS A 44 13.83 -0.79 16.34
C LYS A 44 14.12 -1.86 15.31
N LYS A 45 14.24 -3.11 15.77
CA LYS A 45 14.56 -4.26 14.91
C LYS A 45 13.35 -5.08 14.49
N ARG A 46 12.14 -4.66 14.88
CA ARG A 46 10.90 -5.39 14.62
C ARG A 46 10.19 -4.84 13.39
N TYR A 47 9.94 -5.72 12.42
CA TYR A 47 9.04 -5.48 11.29
C TYR A 47 7.59 -5.33 11.77
N THR A 48 6.76 -4.65 10.98
CA THR A 48 5.31 -4.69 11.19
C THR A 48 4.78 -6.12 11.01
N THR A 49 3.71 -6.44 11.71
CA THR A 49 2.97 -7.68 11.46
C THR A 49 1.92 -7.44 10.38
N GLY A 50 1.47 -8.50 9.69
CA GLY A 50 0.36 -8.37 8.73
C GLY A 50 -0.92 -7.80 9.37
N PHE A 51 -1.11 -7.95 10.69
CA PHE A 51 -2.19 -7.29 11.41
C PHE A 51 -1.99 -5.78 11.51
N ASP A 52 -0.77 -5.32 11.81
CA ASP A 52 -0.45 -3.88 11.82
C ASP A 52 -0.68 -3.26 10.44
N ASP A 53 -0.30 -4.00 9.40
CA ASP A 53 -0.42 -3.55 8.01
C ASP A 53 -1.88 -3.41 7.57
N LEU A 54 -2.67 -4.48 7.74
CA LEU A 54 -4.09 -4.48 7.39
C LEU A 54 -4.88 -3.46 8.22
N LYS A 55 -4.54 -3.30 9.51
CA LYS A 55 -5.14 -2.27 10.36
C LYS A 55 -4.82 -0.88 9.82
N THR A 56 -3.58 -0.61 9.44
CA THR A 56 -3.18 0.71 8.92
C THR A 56 -3.89 1.05 7.62
N LEU A 57 -3.99 0.08 6.70
CA LEU A 57 -4.72 0.24 5.44
C LEU A 57 -6.21 0.51 5.67
N ALA A 58 -6.86 -0.26 6.56
CA ALA A 58 -8.26 -0.08 6.90
C ALA A 58 -8.55 1.28 7.56
N ILE A 59 -7.68 1.70 8.49
CA ILE A 59 -7.78 3.03 9.11
C ILE A 59 -7.63 4.11 8.04
N GLY A 60 -6.68 3.99 7.12
CA GLY A 60 -6.52 4.92 5.99
C GLY A 60 -7.81 5.07 5.19
N ARG A 61 -8.48 3.96 4.84
CA ARG A 61 -9.77 3.97 4.13
C ARG A 61 -10.89 4.63 4.92
N ILE A 62 -10.93 4.45 6.23
CA ILE A 62 -11.98 5.03 7.09
C ILE A 62 -11.73 6.52 7.33
N TYR A 63 -10.48 6.91 7.57
CA TYR A 63 -10.11 8.25 8.01
C TYR A 63 -9.97 9.24 6.85
N LEU A 64 -9.39 8.81 5.73
CA LEU A 64 -9.14 9.65 4.55
C LEU A 64 -10.33 9.59 3.58
N ASP A 65 -11.46 10.11 4.02
CA ASP A 65 -12.73 10.10 3.26
C ASP A 65 -12.63 10.80 1.88
N ASN A 66 -11.68 11.73 1.72
CA ASN A 66 -11.45 12.52 0.51
C ASN A 66 -10.29 12.00 -0.37
N PHE A 67 -9.77 10.81 -0.10
CA PHE A 67 -8.84 10.09 -0.98
C PHE A 67 -9.60 8.99 -1.73
N GLN A 68 -9.50 8.98 -3.07
CA GLN A 68 -10.18 7.98 -3.89
C GLN A 68 -9.52 6.60 -3.82
N HIS A 69 -8.19 6.56 -3.71
CA HIS A 69 -7.43 5.32 -3.77
C HIS A 69 -6.61 5.08 -2.49
N ILE A 70 -6.64 3.84 -2.01
CA ILE A 70 -5.69 3.33 -1.01
C ILE A 70 -4.82 2.30 -1.71
N LYS A 71 -3.51 2.54 -1.73
CA LYS A 71 -2.54 1.72 -2.46
C LYS A 71 -1.83 0.76 -1.51
N ALA A 72 -1.83 -0.53 -1.86
CA ALA A 72 -0.96 -1.52 -1.25
C ALA A 72 0.27 -1.73 -2.14
N PHE A 73 1.44 -1.38 -1.61
CA PHE A 73 2.72 -1.66 -2.25
C PHE A 73 3.21 -3.05 -1.81
N TRP A 74 3.01 -4.06 -2.66
CA TRP A 74 3.14 -5.46 -2.24
C TRP A 74 4.57 -5.84 -1.82
N ILE A 75 5.59 -5.16 -2.34
CA ILE A 75 7.00 -5.39 -1.97
C ILE A 75 7.25 -5.11 -0.47
N MET A 76 6.52 -4.15 0.11
CA MET A 76 6.63 -3.85 1.54
C MET A 76 5.75 -4.72 2.43
N LEU A 77 4.65 -5.28 1.89
CA LEU A 77 3.62 -5.99 2.65
C LEU A 77 3.66 -7.52 2.49
N THR A 78 4.33 -8.03 1.45
CA THR A 78 4.16 -9.37 0.84
C THR A 78 2.89 -9.50 -0.02
N GLU A 79 2.96 -10.42 -0.98
CA GLU A 79 1.86 -10.74 -1.91
C GLU A 79 0.58 -11.16 -1.19
N LYS A 80 0.71 -12.02 -0.17
CA LYS A 80 -0.45 -12.56 0.57
C LYS A 80 -1.18 -11.45 1.35
N VAL A 81 -0.44 -10.58 2.03
CA VAL A 81 -1.05 -9.45 2.75
C VAL A 81 -1.65 -8.45 1.77
N ALA A 82 -0.98 -8.17 0.65
CA ALA A 82 -1.51 -7.31 -0.41
C ALA A 82 -2.83 -7.86 -0.98
N GLN A 83 -2.92 -9.16 -1.25
CA GLN A 83 -4.17 -9.80 -1.69
C GLN A 83 -5.29 -9.67 -0.64
N ILE A 84 -5.00 -9.96 0.63
CA ILE A 84 -5.98 -9.82 1.73
C ILE A 84 -6.42 -8.36 1.89
N SER A 85 -5.52 -7.40 1.68
CA SER A 85 -5.82 -5.97 1.85
C SER A 85 -6.94 -5.45 0.94
N LEU A 86 -7.26 -6.15 -0.16
CA LEU A 86 -8.41 -5.86 -1.02
C LEU A 86 -9.76 -5.96 -0.30
N PHE A 87 -9.80 -6.62 0.86
CA PHE A 87 -10.95 -6.69 1.76
C PHE A 87 -10.92 -5.62 2.87
N PHE A 88 -9.83 -4.86 2.97
CA PHE A 88 -9.55 -3.88 4.02
C PHE A 88 -9.41 -2.46 3.45
N GLY A 89 -10.08 -2.17 2.33
CA GLY A 89 -10.19 -0.83 1.77
C GLY A 89 -9.19 -0.48 0.67
N VAL A 90 -8.29 -1.40 0.32
CA VAL A 90 -7.36 -1.23 -0.81
C VAL A 90 -8.08 -1.47 -2.12
N ASN A 91 -7.85 -0.57 -3.07
CA ASN A 91 -8.34 -0.68 -4.45
C ASN A 91 -7.24 -0.48 -5.50
N ASP A 92 -5.98 -0.37 -5.07
CA ASP A 92 -4.83 -0.21 -5.95
C ASP A 92 -3.67 -1.09 -5.45
N LEU A 93 -3.37 -2.15 -6.21
CA LEU A 93 -2.21 -3.01 -5.97
C LEU A 93 -1.07 -2.54 -6.88
N ASP A 94 0.06 -2.17 -6.29
CA ASP A 94 1.19 -1.62 -7.03
C ASP A 94 2.50 -2.33 -6.68
N GLY A 95 3.43 -2.29 -7.63
CA GLY A 95 4.75 -2.91 -7.55
C GLY A 95 5.14 -3.76 -8.76
N THR A 96 4.64 -3.50 -9.97
CA THR A 96 5.14 -4.16 -11.19
C THR A 96 6.54 -3.64 -11.52
N VAL A 97 7.53 -4.05 -10.74
CA VAL A 97 8.93 -3.74 -10.98
C VAL A 97 9.55 -4.98 -11.63
N VAL A 98 10.07 -4.81 -12.84
CA VAL A 98 10.81 -5.87 -13.56
C VAL A 98 12.08 -6.26 -12.77
N GLU A 99 12.56 -5.38 -11.88
CA GLU A 99 13.69 -5.63 -10.98
C GLU A 99 13.67 -4.64 -9.79
N GLU A 100 13.08 -5.02 -8.65
CA GLU A 100 13.03 -4.14 -7.46
C GLU A 100 14.31 -4.23 -6.62
N LYS A 101 15.24 -3.28 -6.81
CA LYS A 101 16.52 -3.27 -6.07
C LYS A 101 16.51 -2.42 -4.80
N ILE A 102 15.64 -1.41 -4.70
CA ILE A 102 15.73 -0.37 -3.66
C ILE A 102 15.17 -0.87 -2.32
N THR A 103 13.97 -1.44 -2.33
CA THR A 103 13.29 -1.97 -1.13
C THR A 103 13.92 -3.28 -0.69
N HIS A 104 14.45 -4.09 -1.60
CA HIS A 104 15.32 -5.23 -1.25
C HIS A 104 16.62 -4.79 -0.57
N SER A 105 17.23 -3.69 -1.01
CA SER A 105 18.38 -3.09 -0.32
C SER A 105 18.01 -2.58 1.09
N ALA A 106 16.72 -2.30 1.34
CA ALA A 106 16.17 -1.96 2.65
C ALA A 106 15.72 -3.18 3.49
N GLY A 107 15.89 -4.41 2.99
CA GLY A 107 15.62 -5.66 3.71
C GLY A 107 14.30 -6.36 3.39
N ALA A 108 13.61 -5.98 2.30
CA ALA A 108 12.44 -6.73 1.85
C ALA A 108 12.78 -8.20 1.58
N LYS A 109 11.91 -9.11 2.04
CA LYS A 109 12.06 -10.58 1.87
C LYS A 109 11.13 -11.15 0.80
N THR A 110 10.47 -10.29 0.04
CA THR A 110 9.53 -10.67 -1.02
C THR A 110 10.28 -11.10 -2.28
N ARG A 111 9.56 -11.53 -3.32
CA ARG A 111 10.14 -11.73 -4.65
C ARG A 111 10.55 -10.38 -5.25
N GLU A 112 11.55 -10.40 -6.14
CA GLU A 112 12.09 -9.21 -6.81
C GLU A 112 11.18 -8.66 -7.92
N SER A 113 10.26 -9.49 -8.42
CA SER A 113 9.29 -9.13 -9.44
C SER A 113 8.01 -9.94 -9.30
N LEU A 114 6.92 -9.35 -9.80
CA LEU A 114 5.61 -10.00 -9.92
C LEU A 114 5.04 -9.63 -11.27
N THR A 115 4.65 -10.64 -12.04
CA THR A 115 4.17 -10.47 -13.40
C THR A 115 2.77 -9.87 -13.43
N LYS A 116 2.39 -9.30 -14.57
CA LYS A 116 1.04 -8.78 -14.79
C LYS A 116 -0.02 -9.88 -14.59
N GLU A 117 0.26 -11.08 -15.08
CA GLU A 117 -0.62 -12.24 -14.98
C GLU A 117 -0.80 -12.69 -13.53
N GLU A 118 0.26 -12.67 -12.72
CA GLU A 118 0.18 -12.96 -11.28
C GLU A 118 -0.69 -11.93 -10.54
N LEU A 119 -0.53 -10.62 -10.82
CA LEU A 119 -1.41 -9.59 -10.23
C LEU A 119 -2.88 -9.81 -10.61
N ILE A 120 -3.14 -10.11 -11.88
CA ILE A 120 -4.50 -10.41 -12.36
C ILE A 120 -5.07 -11.62 -11.61
N SER A 121 -4.30 -12.70 -11.45
CA SER A 121 -4.74 -13.89 -10.70
C SER A 121 -5.05 -13.55 -9.25
N MET A 122 -4.16 -12.83 -8.57
CA MET A 122 -4.33 -12.44 -7.17
C MET A 122 -5.63 -11.66 -6.95
N ILE A 123 -5.92 -10.69 -7.82
CA ILE A 123 -7.14 -9.86 -7.72
C ILE A 123 -8.40 -10.70 -7.98
N LYS A 124 -8.37 -11.59 -8.97
CA LYS A 124 -9.50 -12.49 -9.28
C LYS A 124 -9.78 -13.50 -8.18
N GLU A 125 -8.73 -14.07 -7.59
CA GLU A 125 -8.83 -15.00 -6.46
C GLU A 125 -9.46 -14.33 -5.23
N ALA A 126 -9.18 -13.05 -5.02
CA ALA A 126 -9.83 -12.20 -4.02
C ALA A 126 -11.27 -11.77 -4.40
N LYS A 127 -11.83 -12.32 -5.48
CA LYS A 127 -13.19 -12.02 -5.99
C LYS A 127 -13.39 -10.54 -6.31
N LYS A 128 -12.34 -9.87 -6.76
CA LYS A 128 -12.36 -8.50 -7.28
C LYS A 128 -12.18 -8.52 -8.81
N ILE A 129 -12.39 -7.37 -9.44
CA ILE A 129 -12.20 -7.18 -10.88
C ILE A 129 -10.86 -6.47 -11.10
N PRO A 130 -9.86 -7.13 -11.70
CA PRO A 130 -8.62 -6.47 -12.11
C PRO A 130 -8.87 -5.45 -13.21
N VAL A 131 -8.30 -4.26 -13.02
CA VAL A 131 -8.35 -3.15 -13.98
C VAL A 131 -6.94 -2.62 -14.18
N GLU A 132 -6.47 -2.65 -15.43
CA GLU A 132 -5.28 -1.90 -15.84
C GLU A 132 -5.68 -0.44 -16.07
N ARG A 133 -4.87 0.47 -15.53
CA ARG A 133 -5.15 1.90 -15.49
C ARG A 133 -3.97 2.73 -16.00
N ASP A 134 -4.24 3.97 -16.38
CA ASP A 134 -3.20 4.97 -16.59
C ASP A 134 -2.74 5.63 -15.26
N THR A 135 -1.94 6.69 -15.38
CA THR A 135 -1.40 7.43 -14.23
C THR A 135 -2.43 8.23 -13.44
N VAL A 136 -3.61 8.46 -14.02
CA VAL A 136 -4.72 9.20 -13.41
C VAL A 136 -5.97 8.33 -13.20
N TYR A 137 -5.77 7.01 -13.14
CA TYR A 137 -6.81 6.01 -12.85
C TYR A 137 -7.91 5.86 -13.90
N ASN A 138 -7.70 6.32 -15.14
CA ASN A 138 -8.60 5.94 -16.23
C ASN A 138 -8.44 4.45 -16.53
N GLU A 139 -9.57 3.78 -16.77
CA GLU A 139 -9.58 2.37 -17.15
C GLU A 139 -9.00 2.21 -18.57
N LEU A 140 -7.92 1.44 -18.70
CA LEU A 140 -7.36 1.04 -19.98
C LEU A 140 -7.88 -0.33 -20.41
N ARG A 141 -7.97 -1.27 -19.46
CA ARG A 141 -8.43 -2.63 -19.71
C ARG A 141 -9.00 -3.29 -18.45
N VAL A 142 -10.17 -3.91 -18.60
CA VAL A 142 -10.85 -4.68 -17.54
C VAL A 142 -10.68 -6.18 -17.81
N TYR A 143 -10.39 -6.94 -16.76
CA TYR A 143 -10.13 -8.38 -16.82
C TYR A 143 -11.21 -9.18 -16.08
N TYR A 144 -12.35 -9.46 -16.73
CA TYR A 144 -13.38 -10.38 -16.20
C TYR A 144 -12.85 -11.80 -16.01
#